data_AF-A0A7W0YV33-F1
#
_entry.id   AF-A0A7W0YV33-F1
#
_cell.length_a   1.000
_cell.length_b   1.000
_cell.length_c   1.000
_cell.angle_alpha   90.00
_cell.angle_beta   90.00
_cell.angle_gamma   90.00
#
_symmetry.space_group_name_H-M   'P 1'
#
loop_
_entity.id
_entity.type
_entity.pdbx_description
1 polymer ?
#
loop_
_entity_poly.entity_id
_entity_poly.type
_entity_poly.pdbx_seq_one_letter_code
_entity_poly.pdbx_strand_id
1 'polypeptide(L)'
;MTRPSSELAHLFRALKAPAAARALPKLADRARADEWSFEQFAAALLKTEVDSRDSHGGQGRIKAARFPARKTLEEFDFAFQTSLRRDTVLHLGQLDFLAGRENVVLLGPPGTG
;
A
#
# COMPACT_ATOMS: atom_id res chain seq x y z
N MET A 1 -8.26 12.01 -36.06
CA MET A 1 -8.33 12.83 -34.84
C MET A 1 -8.78 11.95 -33.69
N THR A 2 -7.86 11.58 -32.79
CA THR A 2 -8.14 10.71 -31.64
C THR A 2 -9.06 11.46 -30.68
N ARG A 3 -10.17 10.85 -30.25
CA ARG A 3 -11.11 11.51 -29.33
C ARG A 3 -10.39 11.80 -28.01
N PRO A 4 -10.65 12.93 -27.31
CA PRO A 4 -9.98 13.28 -26.05
C PRO A 4 -10.03 12.16 -25.00
N SER A 5 -11.13 11.40 -24.97
CA SER A 5 -11.29 10.24 -24.08
C SER A 5 -10.33 9.08 -24.40
N SER A 6 -9.99 8.85 -25.67
CA SER A 6 -9.05 7.80 -26.06
C SER A 6 -7.60 8.16 -25.77
N GLU A 7 -7.26 9.46 -25.85
CA GLU A 7 -5.94 9.96 -25.46
C GLU A 7 -5.72 9.86 -23.95
N LEU A 8 -6.70 10.33 -23.15
CA LEU A 8 -6.64 10.21 -21.69
C LEU A 8 -6.53 8.74 -21.24
N ALA A 9 -7.29 7.83 -21.86
CA ALA A 9 -7.19 6.40 -21.56
C ALA A 9 -5.80 5.83 -21.85
N HIS A 10 -5.14 6.27 -22.93
CA HIS A 10 -3.76 5.89 -23.24
C HIS A 10 -2.78 6.44 -22.19
N LEU A 11 -2.87 7.73 -21.86
CA LEU A 11 -1.98 8.39 -20.89
C LEU A 11 -2.07 7.77 -19.50
N PHE A 12 -3.28 7.51 -18.99
CA PHE A 12 -3.43 6.84 -17.69
C PHE A 12 -2.83 5.43 -17.68
N ARG A 13 -2.93 4.71 -18.80
CA ARG A 13 -2.32 3.38 -18.92
C ARG A 13 -0.79 3.49 -18.93
N ALA A 14 -0.23 4.42 -19.69
CA ALA A 14 1.22 4.65 -19.77
C ALA A 14 1.81 5.03 -18.41
N LEU A 15 1.10 5.86 -17.63
CA LEU A 15 1.52 6.29 -16.28
C LEU A 15 1.20 5.28 -15.17
N LYS A 16 0.59 4.14 -15.51
CA LYS A 16 0.08 3.15 -14.54
C LYS A 16 -0.77 3.83 -13.46
N ALA A 17 -1.73 4.66 -13.87
CA ALA A 17 -2.56 5.47 -13.00
C ALA A 17 -4.05 5.05 -13.03
N PRO A 18 -4.38 3.78 -12.68
CA PRO A 18 -5.73 3.25 -12.81
C PRO A 18 -6.72 3.83 -11.79
N ALA A 19 -6.27 4.32 -10.63
CA ALA A 19 -7.17 4.95 -9.67
C ALA A 19 -7.58 6.35 -10.16
N ALA A 20 -6.62 7.14 -10.65
CA ALA A 20 -6.92 8.42 -11.30
C ALA A 20 -7.85 8.25 -12.52
N ALA A 21 -7.60 7.25 -13.38
CA ALA A 21 -8.45 6.96 -14.54
C ALA A 21 -9.92 6.70 -14.16
N ARG A 22 -10.14 5.93 -13.08
CA ARG A 22 -11.49 5.61 -12.57
C ARG A 22 -12.15 6.81 -11.90
N ALA A 23 -11.36 7.67 -11.24
CA ALA A 23 -11.86 8.83 -10.52
C ALA A 23 -12.16 10.03 -11.44
N LEU A 24 -11.51 10.09 -12.61
CA LEU A 24 -11.58 11.21 -13.54
C LEU A 24 -13.01 11.71 -13.82
N PRO A 25 -14.02 10.88 -14.18
CA PRO A 25 -15.34 11.39 -14.51
C PRO A 25 -16.00 12.10 -13.31
N LYS A 26 -15.96 11.48 -12.13
CA LYS A 26 -16.55 12.03 -10.90
C LYS A 26 -15.84 13.30 -10.44
N LEU A 27 -14.51 13.32 -10.50
CA LEU A 27 -13.73 14.50 -10.12
C LEU A 27 -13.91 15.65 -11.11
N ALA A 28 -14.06 15.37 -12.40
CA ALA A 28 -14.31 16.39 -13.41
C ALA A 28 -15.70 17.02 -13.24
N ASP A 29 -16.72 16.21 -12.94
CA ASP A 29 -18.07 16.73 -12.66
C ASP A 29 -18.09 17.59 -11.40
N ARG A 30 -17.39 17.14 -10.34
CA ARG A 30 -17.24 17.91 -9.10
C ARG A 30 -16.47 19.21 -9.32
N ALA A 31 -15.35 19.17 -10.04
CA ALA A 31 -14.55 20.36 -10.33
C ALA A 31 -15.34 21.43 -11.09
N ARG A 32 -16.25 21.02 -11.98
CA ARG A 32 -17.16 21.95 -12.67
C ARG A 32 -18.23 22.51 -11.73
N ALA A 33 -18.80 21.69 -10.86
CA ALA A 33 -19.84 22.11 -9.92
C ALA A 33 -19.31 23.05 -8.82
N ASP A 34 -18.10 22.77 -8.33
CA ASP A 34 -17.45 23.48 -7.24
C ASP A 34 -16.50 24.59 -7.75
N GLU A 35 -16.49 24.88 -9.06
CA GLU A 35 -15.65 25.88 -9.74
C GLU A 35 -14.15 25.78 -9.38
N TRP A 36 -13.61 24.57 -9.39
CA TRP A 36 -12.20 24.34 -9.06
C TRP A 36 -11.25 24.96 -10.08
N SER A 37 -10.12 25.45 -9.61
CA SER A 37 -9.00 25.78 -10.47
C SER A 37 -8.42 24.52 -11.14
N PHE A 38 -7.72 24.69 -12.26
CA PHE A 38 -7.07 23.56 -12.94
C PHE A 38 -6.03 22.87 -12.05
N GLU A 39 -5.32 23.65 -11.22
CA GLU A 39 -4.34 23.15 -10.25
C GLU A 39 -5.03 22.31 -9.16
N GLN A 40 -6.18 22.75 -8.65
CA GLN A 40 -6.95 22.00 -7.65
C GLN A 40 -7.45 20.66 -8.21
N PHE A 41 -7.97 20.68 -9.43
CA PHE A 41 -8.39 19.45 -10.11
C PHE A 41 -7.23 18.49 -10.36
N ALA A 42 -6.10 18.99 -10.88
CA ALA A 42 -4.91 18.17 -11.12
C ALA A 42 -4.37 17.57 -9.81
N ALA A 43 -4.30 18.37 -8.74
CA ALA A 43 -3.86 17.91 -7.43
C ALA A 43 -4.77 16.80 -6.88
N ALA A 44 -6.10 16.98 -6.94
CA ALA A 44 -7.06 15.97 -6.47
C ALA A 44 -6.97 14.66 -7.27
N LEU A 45 -6.84 14.76 -8.59
CA LEU A 45 -6.74 13.61 -9.48
C LEU A 45 -5.46 12.80 -9.23
N LEU A 46 -4.31 13.48 -9.12
CA LEU A 46 -3.02 12.84 -8.83
C LEU A 46 -2.97 12.26 -7.41
N LYS A 47 -3.52 12.98 -6.43
CA LYS A 47 -3.60 12.52 -5.04
C LYS A 47 -4.39 11.22 -4.92
N THR A 48 -5.47 11.07 -5.69
CA THR A 48 -6.25 9.81 -5.72
C THR A 48 -5.39 8.61 -6.11
N GLU A 49 -4.45 8.78 -7.04
CA GLU A 49 -3.53 7.71 -7.43
C GLU A 49 -2.48 7.42 -6.36
N VAL A 50 -1.90 8.45 -5.75
CA VAL A 50 -0.93 8.30 -4.65
C VAL A 50 -1.56 7.56 -3.47
N ASP A 51 -2.72 8.03 -3.01
CA ASP A 51 -3.44 7.41 -1.89
C ASP A 51 -3.82 5.94 -2.20
N SER A 52 -4.15 5.65 -3.47
CA SER A 52 -4.37 4.26 -3.92
C SER A 52 -3.09 3.43 -3.89
N ARG A 53 -1.94 3.98 -4.29
CA ARG A 53 -0.67 3.24 -4.26
C ARG A 53 -0.21 2.96 -2.83
N ASP A 54 -0.38 3.92 -1.94
CA ASP A 54 -0.01 3.79 -0.54
C ASP A 54 -0.87 2.72 0.16
N SER A 55 -2.18 2.73 -0.10
CA SER A 55 -3.09 1.71 0.44
C SER A 55 -2.88 0.32 -0.15
N HIS A 56 -2.53 0.21 -1.44
CA HIS A 56 -2.41 -1.08 -2.13
C HIS A 56 -1.01 -1.68 -2.09
N GLY A 57 0.04 -0.90 -1.84
CA GLY A 57 1.42 -1.39 -1.88
C GLY A 57 1.68 -2.54 -0.90
N GLY A 58 1.25 -2.39 0.36
CA GLY A 58 1.38 -3.42 1.38
C GLY A 58 0.56 -4.68 1.08
N GLN A 59 -0.74 -4.49 0.82
CA GLN A 59 -1.67 -5.60 0.55
C GLN A 59 -1.35 -6.34 -0.75
N GLY A 60 -0.91 -5.61 -1.78
CA GLY A 60 -0.48 -6.17 -3.05
C GLY A 60 0.75 -7.07 -2.89
N ARG A 61 1.75 -6.65 -2.09
CA ARG A 61 2.93 -7.47 -1.79
C ARG A 61 2.57 -8.74 -1.01
N ILE A 62 1.71 -8.64 0.00
CA ILE A 62 1.22 -9.80 0.77
C ILE A 62 0.49 -10.79 -0.15
N LYS A 63 -0.41 -10.30 -1.01
CA LYS A 63 -1.14 -11.13 -1.97
C LYS A 63 -0.21 -11.79 -2.99
N ALA A 64 0.79 -11.06 -3.48
CA ALA A 64 1.77 -11.57 -4.44
C ALA A 64 2.69 -12.66 -3.83
N ALA A 65 2.97 -12.59 -2.53
CA ALA A 65 3.80 -13.56 -1.82
C ALA A 65 3.15 -14.95 -1.67
N ARG A 66 1.84 -15.08 -1.90
CA ARG A 66 1.08 -16.35 -1.85
C ARG A 66 1.31 -17.14 -0.56
N PHE A 67 1.41 -16.45 0.58
CA PHE A 67 1.49 -17.11 1.86
C PHE A 67 0.25 -18.01 2.09
N PRO A 68 0.43 -19.21 2.69
CA PRO A 68 -0.68 -20.14 2.93
C PRO A 68 -1.73 -19.59 3.90
N ALA A 69 -1.33 -18.67 4.77
CA ALA A 69 -2.21 -17.92 5.64
C ALA A 69 -1.65 -16.51 5.88
N ARG A 70 -2.53 -15.56 6.19
CA ARG A 70 -2.11 -14.29 6.76
C ARG A 70 -1.75 -14.52 8.22
N LYS A 71 -0.52 -14.17 8.61
CA LYS A 71 -0.03 -14.25 9.98
C LYS A 71 0.38 -12.85 10.41
N THR A 72 0.01 -12.47 11.62
CA THR A 72 0.38 -11.19 12.22
C THR A 72 1.03 -11.42 13.59
N LEU A 73 1.75 -10.42 14.10
CA LEU A 73 2.40 -10.54 15.41
C LEU A 73 1.39 -10.65 16.55
N GLU A 74 0.18 -10.10 16.38
CA GLU A 74 -0.91 -10.20 17.35
C GLU A 74 -1.44 -11.63 17.51
N GLU A 75 -1.30 -12.45 16.47
CA GLU A 75 -1.70 -13.86 16.48
C GLU A 75 -0.60 -14.79 17.03
N PHE A 76 0.56 -14.25 17.42
CA PHE A 76 1.68 -15.05 17.90
C PHE A 76 1.42 -15.58 19.31
N ASP A 77 1.42 -16.90 19.46
CA ASP A 77 1.21 -17.58 20.74
C ASP A 77 2.52 -17.70 21.53
N PHE A 78 2.75 -16.74 22.44
CA PHE A 78 3.89 -16.74 23.35
C PHE A 78 3.79 -17.82 24.44
N ALA A 79 2.62 -18.43 24.67
CA ALA A 79 2.48 -19.55 25.57
C ALA A 79 2.95 -20.87 24.92
N PHE A 80 2.80 -20.99 23.60
CA PHE A 80 3.37 -22.09 22.82
C PHE A 80 4.90 -21.94 22.67
N GLN A 81 5.38 -20.75 22.30
CA GLN A 81 6.81 -20.48 22.13
C GLN A 81 7.41 -19.77 23.36
N THR A 82 7.70 -20.54 24.40
CA THR A 82 8.14 -20.02 25.71
C THR A 82 9.60 -19.57 25.75
N SER A 83 10.44 -19.95 24.78
CA SER A 83 11.85 -19.57 24.76
C SER A 83 12.08 -18.12 24.29
N LEU A 84 11.07 -17.51 23.64
CA LEU A 84 11.15 -16.14 23.15
C LEU A 84 10.66 -15.14 24.19
N ARG A 85 11.43 -14.06 24.36
CA ARG A 85 11.01 -12.92 25.17
C ARG A 85 10.02 -12.06 24.40
N ARG A 86 8.78 -11.95 24.93
CA ARG A 86 7.70 -11.16 24.31
C ARG A 86 8.11 -9.72 24.00
N ASP A 87 8.77 -9.05 24.94
CA ASP A 87 9.17 -7.65 24.76
C ASP A 87 10.13 -7.46 23.58
N THR A 88 11.04 -8.42 23.36
CA THR A 88 11.97 -8.38 22.23
C THR A 88 11.23 -8.50 20.90
N VAL A 89 10.28 -9.41 20.80
CA VAL A 89 9.48 -9.59 19.57
C VAL A 89 8.62 -8.36 19.29
N LEU A 90 7.99 -7.79 20.31
CA LEU A 90 7.18 -6.58 20.17
C LEU A 90 8.01 -5.35 19.80
N HIS A 91 9.23 -5.24 20.34
CA HIS A 91 10.16 -4.18 19.95
C HIS A 91 10.59 -4.30 18.49
N LEU A 92 10.94 -5.51 18.02
CA LEU A 92 11.21 -5.76 16.60
C LEU A 92 10.01 -5.41 15.71
N GLY A 93 8.79 -5.60 16.20
CA GLY A 93 7.56 -5.18 15.52
C GLY A 93 7.43 -3.67 15.27
N GLN A 94 8.17 -2.82 16.00
CA GLN A 94 8.23 -1.38 15.76
C GLN A 94 9.10 -1.00 14.55
N LEU A 95 9.90 -1.95 14.04
CA LEU A 95 10.75 -1.79 12.86
C LEU A 95 11.88 -0.75 12.98
N ASP A 96 12.27 -0.35 14.20
CA ASP A 96 13.36 0.61 14.45
C ASP A 96 14.70 0.17 13.82
N PHE A 97 14.93 -1.15 13.75
CA PHE A 97 16.11 -1.74 13.11
C PHE A 97 16.23 -1.37 11.61
N LEU A 98 15.12 -1.03 10.94
CA LEU A 98 15.16 -0.54 9.55
C LEU A 98 15.81 0.86 9.48
N ALA A 99 15.48 1.74 10.41
CA ALA A 99 16.10 3.07 10.50
C ALA A 99 17.58 2.96 10.88
N GLY A 100 17.90 2.03 11.80
CA GLY A 100 19.27 1.72 12.21
C GLY A 100 20.11 0.99 11.16
N ARG A 101 19.49 0.48 10.07
CA ARG A 101 20.15 -0.38 9.06
C ARG A 101 20.76 -1.64 9.68
N GLU A 102 20.07 -2.21 10.65
CA GLU A 102 20.51 -3.38 11.40
C GLU A 102 19.89 -4.66 10.84
N ASN A 103 20.58 -5.78 11.05
CA ASN A 103 20.11 -7.10 10.62
C ASN A 103 19.44 -7.82 11.78
N VAL A 104 18.26 -8.39 11.53
CA VAL A 104 17.56 -9.27 12.46
C VAL A 104 17.68 -10.71 11.97
N VAL A 105 18.18 -11.59 12.84
CA VAL A 105 18.33 -13.02 12.53
C VAL A 105 17.44 -13.82 13.48
N LEU A 106 16.50 -14.58 12.91
CA LEU A 106 15.61 -15.46 13.66
C LEU A 106 16.11 -16.90 13.51
N LEU A 107 16.48 -17.54 14.63
CA LEU A 107 17.02 -18.90 14.67
C LEU A 107 16.17 -19.77 15.59
N GLY A 108 15.76 -20.93 15.08
CA GLY A 108 15.01 -21.91 15.84
C GLY A 108 14.75 -23.20 15.04
N PRO A 109 14.30 -24.27 15.71
CA PRO A 109 13.82 -25.48 15.05
C PRO A 109 12.64 -25.17 14.10
N PRO A 110 12.39 -25.99 13.07
CA PRO A 110 11.25 -25.78 12.19
C PRO A 110 9.91 -25.91 12.95
N GLY A 111 8.95 -25.05 12.63
CA GLY A 111 7.57 -25.14 13.15
C GLY A 111 7.34 -24.50 14.53
N THR A 112 8.30 -23.73 15.04
CA THR A 112 8.25 -23.15 16.39
C THR A 112 7.66 -21.73 16.46
N GLY A 113 7.10 -21.25 15.35
CA GLY A 113 6.74 -19.85 15.13
C GLY A 113 7.40 -19.32 13.88
#